data_AF-A0A821QEH6-F1
#
_entry.id   AF-A0A821QEH6-F1
#
_cell.length_a   1.000
_cell.length_b   1.000
_cell.length_c   1.000
_cell.angle_alpha   90.00
_cell.angle_beta   90.00
_cell.angle_gamma   90.00
#
_symmetry.space_group_name_H-M   'P 1'
#
loop_
_entity.id
_entity.type
_entity.pdbx_description
1 polymer ?
#
loop_
_entity_poly.entity_id
_entity_poly.type
_entity_poly.pdbx_seq_one_letter_code
_entity_poly.pdbx_strand_id
1 'polypeptide(L)' 'EDNEVPTHRHIAIHPRGKDLQIISILHTHCDPMIYPLLFPRGDEGWHQDLEKIDQSRKRTRI' A
#
# COMPACT_ATOMS: atom_id res chain seq x y z
N GLU A 1 -18.30 -18.38 23.98
CA GLU A 1 -16.83 -18.29 24.10
C GLU A 1 -16.29 -17.77 22.77
N ASP A 2 -15.99 -16.49 22.75
CA ASP A 2 -15.09 -15.72 21.86
C ASP A 2 -14.95 -16.15 20.39
N ASN A 3 -16.00 -15.89 19.60
CA ASN A 3 -15.94 -15.78 18.13
C ASN A 3 -15.44 -14.39 17.68
N GLU A 4 -14.44 -13.83 18.36
CA GLU A 4 -13.94 -12.51 18.02
C GLU A 4 -13.01 -12.61 16.80
N VAL A 5 -13.47 -12.10 15.65
CA VAL A 5 -12.64 -12.01 14.45
C VAL A 5 -11.44 -11.13 14.80
N PRO A 6 -10.19 -11.59 14.56
CA PRO A 6 -9.01 -10.81 14.92
C PRO A 6 -9.10 -9.40 14.35
N THR A 7 -9.06 -8.39 15.23
CA THR A 7 -9.19 -6.97 14.87
C THR A 7 -8.11 -6.53 13.89
N HIS A 8 -6.93 -7.16 13.96
CA HIS A 8 -5.78 -6.85 13.13
C HIS A 8 -5.46 -8.05 12.24
N ARG A 9 -5.53 -7.85 10.92
CA ARG A 9 -5.13 -8.83 9.92
C ARG A 9 -3.72 -8.49 9.47
N HIS A 10 -2.84 -9.49 9.47
CA HIS A 10 -1.46 -9.36 9.03
C HIS A 10 -1.19 -10.29 7.85
N ILE A 11 -0.18 -9.95 7.06
CA ILE A 11 0.34 -10.76 5.96
C ILE A 11 1.85 -10.90 6.12
N ALA A 12 2.37 -12.09 5.77
CA ALA A 12 3.80 -12.33 5.69
C ALA A 12 4.29 -12.02 4.27
N ILE A 13 5.35 -11.22 4.17
CA ILE A 13 5.98 -10.83 2.91
C ILE A 13 7.46 -11.21 2.96
N HIS A 14 8.01 -11.59 1.80
CA HIS A 14 9.42 -11.92 1.66
C HIS A 14 10.05 -11.02 0.59
N PRO A 15 10.54 -9.82 0.97
CA PRO A 15 11.15 -8.89 0.03
C PRO A 15 12.48 -9.43 -0.49
N ARG A 16 12.83 -9.11 -1.75
CA ARG A 16 14.13 -9.52 -2.30
C ARG A 16 15.27 -8.89 -1.50
N GLY A 17 16.20 -9.72 -1.03
CA GLY A 17 17.39 -9.26 -0.29
C GLY A 17 17.12 -8.80 1.15
N LYS A 18 15.94 -9.10 1.71
CA LYS A 18 15.61 -8.86 3.11
C LYS A 18 15.02 -10.13 3.71
N ASP A 19 15.00 -10.19 5.04
CA ASP A 19 14.34 -11.27 5.76
C ASP A 19 12.82 -11.21 5.62
N LEU A 20 12.15 -12.30 6.02
CA LEU A 20 10.70 -12.38 6.13
C LEU A 20 10.19 -11.28 7.06
N GLN A 21 9.18 -10.54 6.60
CA GLN A 21 8.53 -9.48 7.36
C GLN A 21 7.04 -9.77 7.48
N ILE A 22 6.44 -9.36 8.60
CA ILE A 22 5.00 -9.45 8.82
C ILE A 22 4.47 -8.02 8.90
N ILE A 23 3.53 -7.67 8.02
CA ILE A 23 2.94 -6.34 7.95
C ILE A 23 1.43 -6.40 8.12
N SER A 24 0.83 -5.31 8.62
CA SER A 24 -0.63 -5.13 8.63
C SER A 24 -1.16 -5.04 7.21
N ILE A 25 -2.40 -5.50 6.97
CA ILE A 25 -3.11 -5.26 5.70
C ILE A 25 -3.33 -3.77 5.42
N LEU A 26 -3.22 -2.91 6.44
CA LEU A 26 -3.35 -1.46 6.33
C LEU A 26 -2.00 -0.76 6.06
N HIS A 27 -0.93 -1.53 5.83
CA HIS A 27 0.37 -0.94 5.52
C HIS A 27 0.33 -0.24 4.16
N THR A 28 1.04 0.89 4.07
CA THR A 28 1.21 1.70 2.85
C THR A 28 1.75 0.93 1.63
N HIS A 29 2.35 -0.25 1.84
CA HIS A 29 2.92 -1.09 0.80
C HIS A 29 1.98 -2.22 0.35
N CYS A 30 0.81 -2.36 0.97
CA CYS A 30 -0.17 -3.36 0.56
C CYS A 30 -0.71 -3.09 -0.85
N ASP A 31 -1.22 -1.90 -1.15
CA ASP A 31 -1.74 -1.59 -2.49
C ASP A 31 -0.67 -1.76 -3.60
N PRO A 32 0.58 -1.29 -3.42
CA PRO A 32 1.66 -1.50 -4.38
C PRO A 32 1.90 -2.96 -4.76
N MET A 33 1.78 -3.88 -3.78
CA MET A 33 1.94 -5.31 -4.03
C MET A 33 0.75 -5.92 -4.79
N ILE A 34 -0.46 -5.36 -4.62
CA ILE A 34 -1.67 -5.79 -5.34
C ILE A 34 -1.72 -5.23 -6.76
N TYR A 35 -1.11 -4.06 -6.99
CA TYR A 35 -1.09 -3.39 -8.30
C TYR A 35 0.34 -3.21 -8.88
N PRO A 36 1.09 -4.29 -9.18
CA PRO A 36 2.48 -4.19 -9.64
C PRO A 36 2.69 -3.35 -10.91
N LEU A 37 1.68 -3.27 -11.79
CA LEU A 37 1.75 -2.45 -13.00
C LEU A 37 1.76 -0.95 -12.70
N LEU A 38 1.11 -0.52 -11.62
CA LEU A 38 1.07 0.87 -11.18
C LEU A 38 2.27 1.20 -10.29
N PHE A 39 2.76 0.21 -9.54
CA PHE A 39 3.87 0.36 -8.58
C PHE A 39 5.01 -0.62 -8.88
N PRO A 40 5.68 -0.50 -10.04
CA PRO A 40 6.70 -1.48 -10.45
C PRO A 40 7.92 -1.54 -9.53
N ARG A 41 8.14 -0.50 -8.72
CA ARG A 41 9.22 -0.42 -7.73
C ARG A 41 8.76 -0.58 -6.28
N GLY A 42 7.46 -0.77 -6.04
CA GLY A 42 6.90 -0.86 -4.69
C GLY A 42 6.88 0.48 -3.95
N ASP A 43 6.74 1.60 -4.69
CA ASP A 43 6.50 2.93 -4.10
C ASP A 43 5.24 2.88 -3.21
N GLU A 44 5.10 3.80 -2.25
CA GLU A 44 3.96 3.80 -1.33
C GLU A 44 2.62 4.03 -2.06
N GLY A 45 1.63 3.23 -1.67
CA GLY A 45 0.25 3.38 -2.12
C GLY A 45 -0.54 4.32 -1.23
N TRP A 46 -1.84 4.06 -1.12
CA TRP A 46 -2.71 4.89 -0.31
C TRP A 46 -2.40 4.73 1.18
N HIS A 47 -2.33 5.86 1.89
CA HIS A 47 -2.18 5.91 3.34
C HIS A 47 -2.66 7.27 3.87
N GLN A 48 -2.88 7.37 5.18
CA GLN A 48 -3.52 8.53 5.81
C GLN A 48 -2.68 9.81 5.68
N ASP A 49 -1.35 9.68 5.67
CA ASP A 49 -0.42 10.81 5.57
C ASP A 49 -0.10 11.22 4.13
N LEU A 50 -0.76 10.61 3.13
CA LEU A 50 -0.51 10.90 1.72
C LEU A 50 -0.92 12.33 1.38
N GLU A 51 0.06 13.19 1.12
CA GLU A 51 -0.19 14.58 0.74
C GLU A 51 -0.77 14.70 -0.68
N LYS A 52 -1.84 15.49 -0.82
CA LYS A 52 -2.39 15.84 -2.13
C LYS A 52 -1.43 16.80 -2.83
N ILE A 53 -0.74 16.31 -3.85
CA ILE A 53 0.06 17.14 -4.74
C ILE A 53 -0.88 17.87 -5.70
N ASP A 54 -1.04 19.19 -5.54
CA ASP A 54 -1.83 20.01 -6.47
C ASP A 54 -1.06 20.21 -7.79
N GLN A 55 -1.32 19.35 -8.76
CA GLN A 55 -0.81 19.52 -10.11
C GLN A 55 -1.71 20.54 -10.82
N SER A 56 -1.31 21.81 -10.84
CA SER A 56 -1.91 22.88 -11.69
C SER A 56 -1.65 22.60 -13.17
N ARG A 57 -2.16 21.48 -13.66
CA ARG A 57 -2.18 21.15 -15.09
C ARG A 57 -3.43 21.78 -15.65
N LYS A 58 -3.30 22.98 -16.22
CA LYS A 58 -4.32 23.55 -17.09
C LYS A 58 -4.55 22.58 -18.24
N ARG A 59 -5.61 21.79 -18.13
CA ARG A 59 -5.98 20.77 -19.11
C ARG A 59 -6.71 21.50 -20.25
N THR A 60 -5.97 21.89 -21.27
CA THR A 60 -6.58 22.47 -22.47
C THR A 60 -7.27 21.35 -23.24
N ARG A 61 -8.59 21.44 -23.39
CA ARG A 61 -9.36 20.53 -24.23
C ARG A 61 -9.10 20.92 -25.69
N ILE A 62 -8.61 19.98 -26.50
CA ILE A 62 -8.56 20.12 -27.97
C ILE A 62 -9.96 19.84 -28.52
#